data_AF-A0A2M6NRG7-F1
#
_entry.id   AF-A0A2M6NRG7-F1
#
_cell.length_a   1.000
_cell.length_b   1.000
_cell.length_c   1.000
_cell.angle_alpha   90.00
_cell.angle_beta   90.00
_cell.angle_gamma   90.00
#
_symmetry.space_group_name_H-M   'P 1'
#
loop_
_entity.id
_entity.type
_entity.pdbx_description
1 polymer ?
#
loop_
_entity_poly.entity_id
_entity_poly.type
_entity_poly.pdbx_seq_one_letter_code
_entity_poly.pdbx_strand_id
1 'polypeptide(L)' 'MPKVISWRKLVQNFRKLGFEGPYSGGKHLFMKKGVLKVHIPSKHKGDISPGLVNEILRQAGVGKQDWDKL' A
#
# COMPACT_ATOMS: atom_id res chain seq x y z
N MET A 1 -9.78 6.71 8.34
CA MET A 1 -8.78 7.66 7.79
C MET A 1 -7.39 7.05 7.93
N PRO A 2 -6.53 7.09 6.90
CA PRO A 2 -5.20 6.53 7.04
C PRO A 2 -4.39 7.33 8.06
N LYS A 3 -3.74 6.60 8.97
CA LYS A 3 -2.83 7.12 9.97
C LYS A 3 -1.40 7.02 9.46
N VAL A 4 -0.46 7.61 10.19
CA VAL A 4 0.96 7.32 10.03
C VAL A 4 1.16 5.81 10.24
N ILE A 5 1.76 5.11 9.28
CA ILE A 5 1.98 3.66 9.36
C ILE A 5 3.36 3.26 8.87
N SER A 6 3.89 2.18 9.44
CA SER A 6 5.13 1.60 8.93
C SER A 6 4.92 0.94 7.56
N TRP A 7 6.00 0.85 6.79
CA TRP A 7 6.02 0.12 5.51
C TRP A 7 5.53 -1.32 5.65
N ARG A 8 5.91 -2.00 6.73
CA ARG A 8 5.48 -3.38 7.00
C ARG A 8 3.96 -3.46 7.18
N LYS A 9 3.35 -2.49 7.88
CA LYS A 9 1.90 -2.45 8.07
C LYS A 9 1.16 -2.17 6.76
N LEU A 10 1.71 -1.29 5.91
CA LEU A 10 1.17 -1.05 4.56
C LEU A 10 1.10 -2.38 3.77
N VAL A 11 2.22 -3.09 3.68
CA VAL A 11 2.28 -4.38 2.96
C VAL A 11 1.34 -5.43 3.54
N GLN A 12 1.25 -5.54 4.87
CA GLN A 12 0.35 -6.48 5.53
C GLN A 12 -1.12 -6.18 5.22
N ASN A 13 -1.54 -4.92 5.29
CA ASN A 13 -2.91 -4.53 5.01
C ASN A 13 -3.25 -4.73 3.52
N PHE A 14 -2.33 -4.42 2.61
CA PHE A 14 -2.52 -4.70 1.18
C PHE A 14 -2.66 -6.21 0.92
N ARG A 15 -1.91 -7.07 1.61
CA ARG A 15 -2.10 -8.53 1.54
C ARG A 15 -3.48 -8.96 2.04
N LYS A 16 -3.99 -8.39 3.14
CA LYS A 16 -5.36 -8.65 3.61
C LYS A 16 -6.42 -8.25 2.57
N LEU A 17 -6.15 -7.21 1.78
CA LEU A 17 -7.01 -6.75 0.68
C LEU A 17 -6.88 -7.59 -0.60
N GLY A 18 -6.08 -8.67 -0.57
CA GLY A 18 -5.88 -9.58 -1.70
C GLY A 18 -4.81 -9.11 -2.69
N PHE A 19 -3.92 -8.19 -2.32
CA PHE A 19 -2.75 -7.86 -3.13
C PHE A 19 -1.59 -8.82 -2.85
N GLU A 20 -0.88 -9.19 -3.90
CA GLU A 20 0.34 -10.00 -3.87
C GLU A 20 1.61 -9.13 -3.94
N GLY A 21 2.73 -9.69 -3.48
CA GLY A 21 4.05 -9.04 -3.46
C GLY A 21 4.54 -8.67 -2.04
N PRO A 22 5.40 -7.64 -1.91
CA PRO A 22 5.82 -6.70 -2.94
C PRO A 22 6.86 -7.28 -3.92
N TYR A 23 6.81 -6.81 -5.16
CA TYR A 23 7.75 -7.14 -6.23
C TYR A 23 8.68 -5.97 -6.51
N SER A 24 9.89 -6.27 -6.98
CA SER A 24 10.83 -5.25 -7.44
C SER A 24 10.49 -4.85 -8.88
N GLY A 25 10.28 -3.56 -9.12
CA GLY A 25 10.04 -2.98 -10.44
C GLY A 25 11.19 -2.10 -10.93
N GLY A 26 12.42 -2.39 -10.49
CA GLY A 26 13.58 -1.52 -10.70
C GLY A 26 13.74 -0.53 -9.54
N LYS A 27 13.47 0.76 -9.78
CA LYS A 27 13.66 1.83 -8.78
C LYS A 27 12.64 1.79 -7.64
N HIS A 28 11.45 1.21 -7.88
CA HIS A 28 10.35 1.20 -6.92
C HIS A 28 9.75 -0.20 -6.74
N LEU A 29 9.21 -0.44 -5.56
CA LEU A 29 8.44 -1.66 -5.26
C LEU A 29 7.00 -1.50 -5.73
N PHE A 30 6.33 -2.62 -5.99
CA PHE A 30 4.91 -2.61 -6.31
C PHE A 30 4.19 -3.84 -5.77
N MET A 31 2.88 -3.73 -5.58
CA MET A 31 1.98 -4.84 -5.26
C MET A 31 0.96 -4.99 -6.40
N LYS A 32 0.46 -6.20 -6.61
CA LYS A 32 -0.49 -6.51 -7.70
C LYS A 32 -1.77 -7.14 -7.16
N LYS A 33 -2.89 -6.93 -7.83
CA LYS A 33 -4.15 -7.66 -7.61
C LYS A 33 -4.79 -7.93 -8.96
N GLY A 34 -4.63 -9.16 -9.47
CA GLY A 34 -4.95 -9.47 -10.86
C GLY A 34 -4.12 -8.62 -11.83
N VAL A 35 -4.79 -7.85 -12.69
CA VAL A 35 -4.15 -6.92 -13.64
C VAL A 35 -3.76 -5.57 -13.03
N LEU A 36 -4.27 -5.24 -11.83
CA LEU A 36 -3.99 -3.97 -11.17
C LEU A 36 -2.60 -4.00 -10.54
N LYS A 37 -1.80 -2.97 -10.81
CA LYS A 37 -0.46 -2.76 -10.25
C LYS A 37 -0.40 -1.45 -9.49
N VAL A 38 0.04 -1.49 -8.23
CA VAL A 38 0.14 -0.33 -7.34
C VAL A 38 1.57 -0.18 -6.89
N HIS A 39 2.17 0.97 -7.18
CA HIS A 39 3.51 1.28 -6.69
C HIS A 39 3.47 1.60 -5.19
N ILE A 40 4.42 1.07 -4.45
CA ILE A 40 4.58 1.34 -3.02
C ILE A 40 5.98 1.92 -2.77
N PRO A 41 6.15 2.75 -1.73
CA PRO A 41 7.46 3.27 -1.37
C PRO A 41 8.44 2.12 -1.11
N SER A 42 9.72 2.37 -1.37
CA SER A 42 10.79 1.49 -0.91
C SER A 42 10.79 1.39 0.62
N LYS A 43 11.36 0.30 1.13
CA LYS A 43 11.54 0.10 2.57
C LYS A 43 12.52 1.14 3.11
N HIS A 44 12.00 2.22 3.69
CA HIS A 44 12.77 3.23 4.42
C HIS A 44 12.63 3.04 5.94
N LYS A 45 13.47 3.72 6.72
CA LYS A 45 13.45 3.67 8.19
C LYS A 45 12.28 4.44 8.82
N GLY A 46 11.60 5.31 8.07
CA GLY A 46 10.51 6.16 8.57
C GLY A 46 9.13 5.62 8.26
N ASP A 47 8.14 6.13 8.99
CA ASP A 47 6.73 5.87 8.72
C ASP A 47 6.24 6.59 7.46
N ILE A 48 5.19 6.04 6.87
CA ILE A 48 4.51 6.56 5.69
C ILE A 48 3.45 7.54 6.14
N SER A 49 3.46 8.74 5.56
CA SER A 49 2.50 9.79 5.89
C SER A 49 1.07 9.40 5.50
N PRO A 50 0.04 9.86 6.24
CA PRO A 50 -1.36 9.68 5.88
C PRO A 50 -1.70 10.08 4.44
N GLY A 51 -1.08 11.16 3.95
CA GLY A 51 -1.27 11.64 2.58
C GLY A 51 -0.77 10.65 1.54
N LEU A 52 0.43 10.10 1.73
CA LEU A 52 0.98 9.09 0.82
C LEU A 52 0.17 7.80 0.87
N VAL A 53 -0.28 7.36 2.05
CA VAL A 53 -1.18 6.21 2.15
C VAL A 53 -2.49 6.44 1.40
N ASN A 54 -3.13 7.61 1.55
CA ASN A 54 -4.35 7.97 0.82
C ASN A 54 -4.15 7.89 -0.70
N GLU A 55 -3.03 8.40 -1.20
CA GLU A 55 -2.73 8.38 -2.63
C GLU A 55 -2.52 6.95 -3.15
N ILE A 56 -1.82 6.10 -2.39
CA ILE A 56 -1.65 4.69 -2.73
C ILE A 56 -3.01 3.97 -2.72
N LEU A 57 -3.89 4.21 -1.74
CA LEU A 57 -5.23 3.62 -1.70
C LEU A 57 -6.09 4.07 -2.89
N ARG A 58 -6.00 5.34 -3.27
CA ARG A 58 -6.69 5.88 -4.44
C ARG A 58 -6.24 5.19 -5.73
N GLN A 59 -4.94 5.01 -5.93
CA GLN A 59 -4.38 4.28 -7.07
C GLN A 59 -4.73 2.78 -7.05
N ALA A 60 -4.88 2.22 -5.85
CA ALA A 60 -5.29 0.84 -5.63
C ALA A 60 -6.79 0.59 -5.80
N GLY A 61 -7.61 1.64 -6.02
CA GLY A 61 -9.07 1.52 -6.03
C GLY A 61 -9.65 1.02 -4.71
N VAL A 62 -8.93 1.20 -3.59
CA VAL A 62 -9.35 0.73 -2.27
C VAL A 62 -10.12 1.86 -1.57
N GLY A 63 -11.37 1.57 -1.20
CA GLY A 63 -12.19 2.49 -0.43
C GLY A 63 -11.61 2.74 0.96
N LYS A 64 -11.72 3.98 1.45
CA LYS A 64 -11.31 4.32 2.83
C LYS A 64 -12.02 3.46 3.89
N GLN A 65 -13.29 3.11 3.63
CA GLN A 65 -14.07 2.26 4.52
C GLN A 65 -13.54 0.83 4.58
N ASP A 66 -13.10 0.26 3.45
CA ASP A 66 -12.49 -1.07 3.43
C ASP A 66 -11.16 -1.07 4.17
N TRP A 67 -10.39 0.00 4.02
CA TRP A 67 -9.15 0.20 4.75
C TRP A 67 -9.34 0.34 6.27
N ASP A 68 -10.37 1.08 6.69
CA ASP A 68 -10.66 1.31 8.11
C ASP A 68 -11.20 0.06 8.84
N LYS A 69 -11.60 -0.98 8.10
CA LYS A 69 -12.05 -2.27 8.64
C LYS A 69 -10.92 -3.29 8.86
N LEU A 70 -9.67 -2.97 8.53
CA LEU A 70 -8.50 -3.88 8.57
C LEU A 70 -7.70 -3.87 9.88
#